data_AF-N4X9B3-F1
#
_entry.id   AF-N4X9B3-F1
#
_cell.length_a   1.000
_cell.length_b   1.000
_cell.length_c   1.000
_cell.angle_alpha   90.00
_cell.angle_beta   90.00
_cell.angle_gamma   90.00
#
_symmetry.space_group_name_H-M   'P 1'
#
loop_
_entity.id
_entity.type
_entity.pdbx_description
1 polymer ?
#
loop_
_entity_poly.entity_id
_entity_poly.type
_entity_poly.pdbx_seq_one_letter_code
_entity_poly.pdbx_strand_id
1 'polypeptide(L)'
;MDTIKRVRPTSDDEEPWKGLEFNQRFGSDRLYDELKKKYPQYTCLRQRQHAAVIAFLQQELQVMAKKEAALEASAPKQGEENSISLLQGVEKSPQPAMGVHYSGRKSANAMLPKEPAAVSSTEHGLYVTFNLSNQPMEFPHKRRKMNPTEKASYKRTRAKGACDSCKRQKVKVDIL
;
A
#
# COMPACT_ATOMS: atom_id res chain seq x y z
N MET A 1 9.46 -1.41 -24.78
CA MET A 1 8.09 -1.79 -24.38
C MET A 1 7.84 -1.23 -23.02
N ASP A 2 7.09 -0.13 -22.94
CA ASP A 2 6.70 0.45 -21.67
C ASP A 2 5.67 -0.47 -21.03
N THR A 3 5.89 -0.82 -19.77
CA THR A 3 5.05 -1.79 -19.03
C THR A 3 3.78 -1.15 -18.48
N ILE A 4 3.77 0.18 -18.40
CA ILE A 4 2.73 1.02 -17.82
C ILE A 4 2.35 2.08 -18.84
N LYS A 5 1.06 2.42 -18.88
CA LYS A 5 0.51 3.54 -19.62
C LYS A 5 -0.37 4.39 -18.71
N ARG A 6 -0.55 5.64 -19.11
CA ARG A 6 -1.49 6.56 -18.48
C ARG A 6 -2.78 6.60 -19.31
N VAL A 7 -3.92 6.36 -18.65
CA VAL A 7 -5.25 6.34 -19.30
C VAL A 7 -5.84 7.74 -19.40
N ARG A 8 -5.50 8.63 -18.46
CA ARG A 8 -6.01 10.00 -18.38
C ARG A 8 -4.87 10.99 -18.22
N PRO A 9 -4.91 12.17 -18.87
CA PRO A 9 -3.92 13.21 -18.67
C PRO A 9 -3.75 13.54 -17.18
N THR A 10 -2.51 13.85 -16.78
CA THR A 10 -2.21 14.30 -15.41
C THR A 10 -2.88 15.65 -15.19
N SER A 11 -3.67 15.76 -14.13
CA SER A 11 -4.26 17.00 -13.62
C SER A 11 -3.70 17.28 -12.24
N ASP A 12 -3.56 18.54 -11.86
CA ASP A 12 -3.04 18.96 -10.55
C ASP A 12 -4.02 18.62 -9.41
N ASP A 13 -5.31 18.48 -9.72
CA ASP A 13 -6.37 18.13 -8.76
C ASP A 13 -6.40 16.63 -8.41
N GLU A 14 -5.69 15.78 -9.15
CA GLU A 14 -5.71 14.33 -8.97
C GLU A 14 -4.36 13.78 -8.52
N GLU A 15 -4.42 12.67 -7.77
CA GLU A 15 -3.20 11.98 -7.36
C GLU A 15 -2.36 11.56 -8.58
N PRO A 16 -1.02 11.71 -8.56
CA PRO A 16 -0.18 11.49 -9.74
C PRO A 16 -0.17 10.04 -10.22
N TRP A 17 -0.51 9.07 -9.35
CA TRP A 17 -0.65 7.65 -9.68
C TRP A 17 -2.04 7.26 -10.20
N LYS A 18 -3.03 8.17 -10.17
CA LYS A 18 -4.38 7.89 -10.63
C LYS A 18 -4.40 7.73 -12.15
N GLY A 19 -5.10 6.70 -12.63
CA GLY A 19 -5.20 6.39 -14.06
C GLY A 19 -3.94 5.74 -14.66
N LEU A 20 -3.00 5.28 -13.84
CA LEU A 20 -1.89 4.43 -14.28
C LEU A 20 -2.36 2.98 -14.41
N GLU A 21 -2.12 2.37 -15.57
CA GLU A 21 -2.46 0.99 -15.84
C GLU A 21 -1.28 0.23 -16.42
N PHE A 22 -1.13 -1.04 -16.03
CA PHE A 22 -0.21 -1.93 -16.73
C PHE A 22 -0.79 -2.32 -18.08
N ASN A 23 0.06 -2.32 -19.11
CA ASN A 23 -0.34 -2.74 -20.47
C ASN A 23 -0.79 -4.22 -20.50
N GLN A 24 -0.29 -5.00 -19.55
CA GLN A 24 -0.65 -6.39 -19.37
C GLN A 24 -1.55 -6.58 -18.16
N ARG A 25 -2.40 -7.61 -18.21
CA ARG A 25 -3.26 -7.97 -17.08
C ARG A 25 -2.43 -8.22 -15.82
N PHE A 26 -2.88 -7.64 -14.72
CA PHE A 26 -2.23 -7.79 -13.42
C PHE A 26 -2.14 -9.27 -13.04
N GLY A 27 -0.94 -9.72 -12.63
CA GLY A 27 -0.69 -11.11 -12.26
C GLY A 27 -0.50 -12.08 -13.43
N SER A 28 -0.46 -11.61 -14.68
CA SER A 28 -0.08 -12.48 -15.81
C SER A 28 1.41 -12.86 -15.76
N ASP A 29 1.73 -14.10 -16.17
CA ASP A 29 3.11 -14.59 -16.22
C ASP A 29 3.98 -13.75 -17.17
N ARG A 30 3.40 -13.27 -18.28
CA ARG A 30 4.07 -12.35 -19.21
C ARG A 30 4.52 -11.05 -18.53
N LEU A 31 3.68 -10.47 -17.67
CA LEU A 31 4.04 -9.25 -16.95
C LEU A 31 5.15 -9.53 -15.94
N TYR A 32 5.08 -10.68 -15.28
CA TYR A 32 6.12 -11.13 -14.36
C TYR A 32 7.47 -11.26 -15.06
N ASP A 33 7.51 -11.94 -16.22
CA ASP A 33 8.74 -12.17 -16.97
C ASP A 33 9.34 -10.87 -17.50
N GLU A 34 8.52 -9.95 -18.02
CA GLU A 34 8.98 -8.63 -18.44
C GLU A 34 9.55 -7.81 -17.28
N LEU A 35 8.86 -7.78 -16.15
CA LEU A 35 9.31 -7.06 -14.97
C LEU A 35 10.58 -7.68 -14.38
N LYS A 36 10.71 -9.01 -14.41
CA LYS A 36 11.92 -9.73 -13.98
C LYS A 36 13.11 -9.41 -14.87
N LYS A 37 12.89 -9.32 -16.18
CA LYS A 37 13.92 -8.96 -17.16
C LYS A 37 14.38 -7.51 -17.00
N LYS A 38 13.45 -6.56 -16.80
CA LYS A 38 13.78 -5.13 -16.63
C LYS A 38 14.39 -4.80 -15.28
N TYR A 39 13.92 -5.46 -14.21
CA TYR A 39 14.33 -5.15 -12.85
C TYR A 39 14.86 -6.39 -12.12
N PRO A 40 16.00 -6.94 -12.58
CA PRO A 40 16.59 -8.15 -12.00
C PRO A 40 17.07 -7.96 -10.56
N GLN A 41 17.35 -6.71 -10.14
CA GLN A 41 17.84 -6.38 -8.81
C GLN A 41 16.81 -6.61 -7.69
N TYR A 42 15.51 -6.61 -8.01
CA TYR A 42 14.47 -6.82 -7.00
C TYR A 42 14.07 -8.30 -6.91
N THR A 43 13.82 -8.75 -5.69
CA THR A 43 13.60 -10.17 -5.41
C THR A 43 12.13 -10.58 -5.58
N CYS A 44 11.18 -9.70 -5.28
CA CYS A 44 9.75 -10.01 -5.36
C CYS A 44 9.02 -9.21 -6.46
N LEU A 45 7.93 -9.79 -6.99
CA LEU A 45 7.12 -9.16 -8.05
C LEU A 45 6.61 -7.78 -7.61
N ARG A 46 6.15 -7.66 -6.36
CA ARG A 46 5.64 -6.40 -5.82
C ARG A 46 6.68 -5.27 -5.90
N GLN A 47 7.94 -5.55 -5.53
CA GLN A 47 9.02 -4.57 -5.66
C GLN A 47 9.25 -4.17 -7.11
N ARG A 48 9.25 -5.14 -8.03
CA ARG A 48 9.42 -4.86 -9.47
C ARG A 48 8.27 -4.03 -10.03
N GLN A 49 7.04 -4.25 -9.57
CA GLN A 49 5.88 -3.44 -9.93
C GLN A 49 6.05 -1.99 -9.43
N HIS A 50 6.42 -1.80 -8.17
CA HIS A 50 6.69 -0.46 -7.64
C HIS A 50 7.83 0.24 -8.39
N ALA A 51 8.92 -0.47 -8.66
CA ALA A 51 10.05 0.08 -9.42
C ALA A 51 9.63 0.49 -10.84
N ALA A 52 8.77 -0.30 -11.49
CA ALA A 52 8.22 0.04 -12.79
C ALA A 52 7.39 1.33 -12.75
N VAL A 53 6.55 1.50 -11.73
CA VAL A 53 5.75 2.72 -11.53
C VAL A 53 6.65 3.93 -11.29
N ILE A 54 7.67 3.79 -10.43
CA ILE A 54 8.62 4.86 -10.14
C ILE A 54 9.37 5.29 -11.41
N ALA A 55 9.90 4.33 -12.16
CA ALA A 55 10.62 4.61 -13.41
C ALA A 55 9.73 5.33 -14.43
N PHE A 56 8.46 4.94 -14.53
CA PHE A 56 7.48 5.61 -15.38
C PHE A 56 7.26 7.07 -14.95
N LEU A 57 7.01 7.32 -13.67
CA LEU A 57 6.81 8.68 -13.14
C LEU A 57 8.05 9.57 -13.31
N GLN A 58 9.24 9.01 -13.12
CA GLN A 58 10.50 9.73 -13.37
C GLN A 58 10.65 10.15 -14.84
N GLN A 59 10.27 9.26 -15.76
CA GLN A 59 10.27 9.57 -17.19
C GLN A 59 9.25 10.68 -17.52
N GLU A 60 8.06 10.66 -16.91
CA GLU A 60 7.07 11.72 -17.10
C GLU A 60 7.56 13.08 -16.61
N LEU A 61 8.20 13.13 -15.43
CA LEU A 61 8.80 14.36 -14.92
C LEU A 61 9.86 14.93 -15.88
N GLN A 62 10.69 14.07 -16.48
CA GLN A 62 11.66 14.51 -17.49
C GLN A 62 10.98 15.06 -18.75
N VAL A 63 9.85 14.49 -19.16
CA VAL A 63 9.08 15.00 -20.31
C VAL A 63 8.47 16.36 -19.99
N MET A 64 7.91 16.55 -18.80
CA MET A 64 7.37 17.83 -18.35
C MET A 64 8.46 18.91 -18.33
N ALA A 65 9.61 18.63 -17.72
CA ALA A 65 10.73 19.57 -17.67
C ALA A 65 11.25 19.95 -19.07
N LYS A 66 11.32 18.99 -20.00
CA LYS A 66 11.70 19.26 -21.39
C LYS A 66 10.66 20.12 -22.13
N LYS A 67 9.38 19.89 -21.87
CA LYS A 67 8.28 20.66 -22.47
C LYS A 67 8.30 22.11 -21.99
N GLU A 68 8.51 22.32 -20.70
CA GLU A 68 8.67 23.66 -20.11
C GLU A 68 9.88 24.38 -20.71
N ALA A 69 11.04 23.73 -20.76
CA ALA A 69 12.24 24.31 -21.38
C ALA A 69 12.04 24.67 -22.86
N ALA A 70 11.26 23.89 -23.61
CA ALA A 70 10.95 24.18 -25.01
C ALA A 70 10.00 25.39 -25.16
N LEU A 71 9.04 25.56 -24.24
CA LEU A 71 8.16 26.73 -24.22
C LEU A 71 8.95 28.00 -23.91
N GLU A 72 9.83 27.96 -22.90
CA GLU A 72 10.72 29.08 -22.54
C GLU A 72 11.66 29.47 -23.68
N ALA A 73 12.22 28.49 -24.41
CA ALA A 73 13.09 28.76 -25.56
C ALA A 73 12.37 29.38 -26.77
N SER A 74 11.04 29.23 -26.85
CA SER A 74 10.22 29.75 -27.94
C SER A 74 9.59 31.13 -27.65
N ALA A 75 9.75 31.65 -26.43
CA ALA A 75 9.23 32.95 -26.05
C ALA A 75 10.09 34.09 -26.66
N PRO A 76 9.47 35.11 -27.29
CA PRO A 76 10.20 36.27 -27.76
C PRO A 76 10.76 37.06 -26.57
N LYS A 77 12.07 37.31 -26.57
CA LYS A 77 12.75 38.16 -25.59
C LYS A 77 12.25 39.60 -25.70
N GLN A 78 11.33 39.99 -24.82
CA GLN A 78 11.14 41.39 -24.43
C GLN A 78 11.73 41.56 -23.03
N GLY A 79 12.43 42.69 -22.82
CA GLY A 79 13.49 42.85 -21.82
C GLY A 79 13.05 42.81 -20.36
N GLU A 80 14.02 42.47 -19.50
CA GLU A 80 14.61 43.36 -18.47
C GLU A 80 13.71 44.57 -18.08
N GLU A 81 13.33 44.88 -16.83
CA GLU A 81 13.91 44.69 -15.50
C GLU A 81 12.78 44.97 -14.48
N ASN A 82 12.74 44.29 -13.32
CA ASN A 82 12.42 45.00 -12.08
C ASN A 82 12.76 44.18 -10.83
N SER A 83 13.78 44.66 -10.14
CA SER A 83 14.21 44.30 -8.79
C SER A 83 13.16 44.69 -7.75
N ILE A 84 12.78 43.77 -6.86
CA ILE A 84 12.41 44.13 -5.48
C ILE A 84 12.88 43.02 -4.52
N SER A 85 13.84 43.37 -3.67
CA SER A 85 14.27 42.63 -2.49
C SER A 85 13.21 42.71 -1.39
N LEU A 86 12.82 41.60 -0.75
CA LEU A 86 12.20 41.64 0.58
C LEU A 86 12.44 40.37 1.42
N LEU A 87 13.44 40.50 2.30
CA LEU A 87 13.56 40.06 3.70
C LEU A 87 12.85 38.78 4.22
N GLN A 88 13.71 37.95 4.82
CA GLN A 88 13.65 37.39 6.20
C GLN A 88 12.61 36.32 6.59
N GLY A 89 13.16 35.29 7.27
CA GLY A 89 12.42 34.32 8.08
C GLY A 89 13.24 33.03 8.23
N VAL A 90 14.40 33.08 8.90
CA VAL A 90 14.59 32.60 10.28
C VAL A 90 14.02 31.21 10.51
N GLU A 91 14.95 30.27 10.69
CA GLU A 91 14.77 28.92 11.15
C GLU A 91 13.88 28.82 12.40
N LYS A 92 13.00 27.83 12.41
CA LYS A 92 12.79 26.98 13.59
C LYS A 92 12.14 25.67 13.21
N SER A 93 12.96 24.63 13.23
CA SER A 93 12.58 23.23 13.33
C SER A 93 11.86 22.96 14.66
N PRO A 94 10.73 22.25 14.64
CA PRO A 94 10.30 21.46 15.78
C PRO A 94 10.41 19.98 15.43
N GLN A 95 11.37 19.30 16.05
CA GLN A 95 11.42 17.84 16.08
C GLN A 95 10.23 17.30 16.90
N PRO A 96 9.47 16.30 16.41
CA PRO A 96 8.67 15.47 17.28
C PRO A 96 9.55 14.36 17.88
N ALA A 97 9.77 14.44 19.19
CA ALA A 97 10.36 13.38 20.00
C ALA A 97 9.40 12.17 20.05
N MET A 98 9.74 11.10 19.33
CA MET A 98 9.04 9.82 19.46
C MET A 98 9.58 9.07 20.68
N GLY A 99 8.89 9.23 21.81
CA GLY A 99 9.10 8.43 23.01
C GLY A 99 8.82 6.96 22.75
N VAL A 100 9.81 6.13 23.05
CA VAL A 100 9.76 4.67 22.98
C VAL A 100 9.27 4.15 24.33
N HIS A 101 8.06 3.60 24.41
CA HIS A 101 7.67 2.72 25.51
C HIS A 101 6.83 1.54 24.98
N TYR A 102 7.52 0.44 24.66
CA TYR A 102 6.90 -0.89 24.61
C TYR A 102 7.07 -1.54 25.98
N SER A 103 6.02 -1.54 26.79
CA SER A 103 5.88 -2.46 27.92
C SER A 103 4.80 -3.47 27.58
N GLY A 104 5.23 -4.68 27.22
CA GLY A 104 4.33 -5.82 27.13
C GLY A 104 3.88 -6.26 28.52
N ARG A 105 2.61 -6.68 28.64
CA ARG A 105 2.17 -7.69 29.61
C ARG A 105 0.89 -8.37 29.10
N LYS A 106 0.91 -9.69 29.18
CA LYS A 106 -0.22 -10.61 28.96
C LYS A 106 -1.06 -10.69 30.24
N SER A 107 -2.39 -10.74 30.15
CA SER A 107 -3.31 -11.47 31.06
C SER A 107 -4.76 -11.19 30.62
N ALA A 108 -5.54 -12.13 30.07
CA ALA A 108 -6.34 -13.20 30.69
C ALA A 108 -7.67 -12.76 31.35
N ASN A 109 -8.77 -13.25 30.75
CA ASN A 109 -10.11 -13.64 31.27
C ASN A 109 -10.96 -12.70 32.17
N ALA A 110 -12.24 -12.53 31.77
CA ALA A 110 -13.49 -12.72 32.56
C ALA A 110 -14.66 -11.92 31.89
N MET A 111 -15.70 -12.55 31.31
CA MET A 111 -17.03 -12.86 31.93
C MET A 111 -17.73 -11.60 32.51
N LEU A 112 -18.71 -10.98 31.85
CA LEU A 112 -20.17 -11.29 31.70
C LEU A 112 -21.01 -10.13 32.33
N PRO A 113 -22.36 -10.15 32.26
CA PRO A 113 -23.25 -9.39 31.37
C PRO A 113 -23.79 -8.05 31.96
N LYS A 114 -24.43 -7.19 31.14
CA LYS A 114 -25.45 -6.26 31.66
C LYS A 114 -26.50 -5.85 30.60
N GLU A 115 -27.73 -6.25 30.86
CA GLU A 115 -28.99 -5.85 30.21
C GLU A 115 -29.45 -4.44 30.66
N PRO A 116 -30.46 -3.83 29.99
CA PRO A 116 -30.54 -2.39 29.78
C PRO A 116 -31.36 -1.64 30.85
N ALA A 117 -31.00 -0.38 31.09
CA ALA A 117 -31.82 0.56 31.83
C ALA A 117 -32.13 1.78 30.94
N ALA A 118 -33.41 2.01 30.70
CA ALA A 118 -33.94 3.21 30.09
C ALA A 118 -33.94 4.37 31.09
N VAL A 119 -33.42 5.53 30.70
CA VAL A 119 -33.84 6.85 31.20
C VAL A 119 -33.69 7.87 30.08
N SER A 120 -34.78 8.57 29.82
CA SER A 120 -34.90 9.73 28.92
C SER A 120 -34.27 10.95 29.59
N SER A 121 -33.51 11.77 28.84
CA SER A 121 -33.65 13.23 28.82
C SER A 121 -32.67 13.86 27.84
N THR A 122 -33.28 14.47 26.82
CA THR A 122 -32.92 15.69 26.09
C THR A 122 -31.57 16.34 26.41
N GLU A 123 -30.67 16.37 25.43
CA GLU A 123 -29.86 17.52 25.03
C GLU A 123 -29.21 17.19 23.67
N HIS A 124 -29.07 18.19 22.80
CA HIS A 124 -28.79 18.06 21.36
C HIS A 124 -27.54 17.23 21.01
N GLY A 125 -27.71 15.91 20.91
CA GLY A 125 -26.74 14.99 20.34
C GLY A 125 -27.06 14.75 18.87
N LEU A 126 -26.08 14.97 17.99
CA LEU A 126 -26.09 14.49 16.61
C LEU A 126 -26.43 13.00 16.61
N TYR A 127 -27.66 12.66 16.24
CA TYR A 127 -28.02 11.26 16.03
C TYR A 127 -27.38 10.81 14.72
N VAL A 128 -26.40 9.93 14.80
CA VAL A 128 -25.89 9.22 13.63
C VAL A 128 -26.90 8.12 13.32
N THR A 129 -27.82 8.37 12.40
CA THR A 129 -28.71 7.34 11.87
C THR A 129 -27.86 6.34 11.08
N PHE A 130 -27.50 5.21 11.70
CA PHE A 130 -26.96 4.06 10.97
C PHE A 130 -28.06 3.48 10.09
N ASN A 131 -28.12 3.97 8.85
CA ASN A 131 -29.06 3.47 7.85
C ASN A 131 -28.55 2.12 7.33
N LEU A 132 -29.08 1.02 7.87
CA LEU A 132 -28.75 -0.37 7.50
C LEU A 132 -29.23 -0.78 6.10
N SER A 133 -29.96 0.10 5.40
CA SER A 133 -30.70 -0.28 4.19
C SER A 133 -29.82 -0.53 2.96
N ASN A 134 -28.57 -0.05 2.95
CA ASN A 134 -27.68 -0.12 1.79
C ASN A 134 -26.25 -0.57 2.15
N GLN A 135 -26.08 -1.59 3.00
CA GLN A 135 -24.78 -2.25 3.09
C GLN A 135 -24.60 -3.22 1.91
N PRO A 136 -23.50 -3.13 1.13
CA PRO A 136 -23.09 -4.24 0.30
C PRO A 136 -22.99 -5.47 1.19
N MET A 137 -23.66 -6.56 0.83
CA MET A 137 -23.62 -7.78 1.62
C MET A 137 -22.19 -8.34 1.58
N GLU A 138 -21.35 -7.95 2.53
CA GLU A 138 -20.03 -8.53 2.71
C GLU A 138 -20.22 -9.96 3.22
N PHE A 139 -20.17 -10.92 2.30
CA PHE A 139 -20.20 -12.32 2.68
C PHE A 139 -18.90 -12.65 3.43
N PRO A 140 -18.97 -13.23 4.63
CA PRO A 140 -17.79 -13.64 5.35
C PRO A 140 -17.00 -14.64 4.49
N HIS A 141 -15.74 -14.31 4.20
CA HIS A 141 -14.86 -15.17 3.40
C HIS A 141 -14.75 -16.55 4.06
N LYS A 142 -15.38 -17.56 3.44
CA LYS A 142 -15.29 -18.94 3.91
C LYS A 142 -13.88 -19.48 3.63
N ARG A 143 -13.18 -19.87 4.69
CA ARG A 143 -11.87 -20.53 4.57
C ARG A 143 -12.08 -21.90 3.92
N ARG A 144 -11.47 -22.12 2.75
CA ARG A 144 -11.46 -23.43 2.07
C ARG A 144 -10.82 -24.50 2.96
N LYS A 145 -11.39 -25.71 2.96
CA LYS A 145 -10.76 -26.88 3.58
C LYS A 145 -9.61 -27.35 2.69
N MET A 146 -8.47 -27.60 3.30
CA MET A 146 -7.26 -28.06 2.60
C MET A 146 -7.47 -29.49 2.10
N ASN A 147 -7.15 -29.75 0.83
CA ASN A 147 -7.21 -31.09 0.24
C ASN A 147 -6.08 -31.98 0.80
N PRO A 148 -6.18 -33.32 0.74
CA PRO A 148 -5.15 -34.22 1.29
C PRO A 148 -3.74 -33.97 0.71
N THR A 149 -3.66 -33.68 -0.60
CA THR A 149 -2.43 -33.35 -1.30
C THR A 149 -1.81 -32.04 -0.79
N GLU A 150 -2.64 -31.03 -0.55
CA GLU A 150 -2.24 -29.75 0.02
C GLU A 150 -1.82 -29.87 1.49
N LYS A 151 -2.47 -30.76 2.26
CA LYS A 151 -2.05 -31.07 3.64
C LYS A 151 -0.65 -31.67 3.65
N ALA A 152 -0.36 -32.58 2.73
CA ALA A 152 0.95 -33.19 2.61
C ALA A 152 2.02 -32.17 2.19
N SER A 153 1.74 -31.31 1.19
CA SER A 153 2.67 -30.27 0.77
C SER A 153 2.92 -29.23 1.87
N TYR A 154 1.88 -28.81 2.59
CA TYR A 154 1.98 -27.91 3.74
C TYR A 154 2.82 -28.52 4.88
N LYS A 155 2.65 -29.82 5.19
CA LYS A 155 3.49 -30.52 6.16
C LYS A 155 4.97 -30.48 5.74
N ARG A 156 5.27 -30.76 4.47
CA ARG A 156 6.64 -30.74 3.93
C ARG A 156 7.28 -29.36 4.01
N THR A 157 6.57 -28.30 3.61
CA THR A 157 7.11 -26.94 3.67
C THR A 157 7.34 -26.48 5.10
N ARG A 158 6.43 -26.81 6.03
CA ARG A 158 6.55 -26.50 7.45
C ARG A 158 7.72 -27.21 8.14
N ALA A 159 8.14 -28.37 7.63
CA ALA A 159 9.30 -29.09 8.14
C ALA A 159 10.65 -28.47 7.71
N LYS A 160 10.71 -27.82 6.54
CA LYS A 160 11.96 -27.24 5.98
C LYS A 160 12.55 -26.13 6.87
N GLY A 161 11.71 -25.32 7.51
CA GLY A 161 12.14 -24.23 8.40
C GLY A 161 12.15 -24.57 9.88
N ALA A 162 11.92 -25.84 10.26
CA ALA A 162 11.88 -26.24 11.65
C ALA A 162 13.30 -26.44 12.21
N CYS A 163 13.52 -26.06 13.47
CA CYS A 163 14.72 -26.46 14.20
C CYS A 163 14.73 -27.98 14.44
N ASP A 164 15.87 -28.55 14.81
CA ASP A 164 16.03 -30.01 14.87
C ASP A 164 15.21 -30.67 15.97
N SER A 165 14.95 -29.98 17.09
CA SER A 165 14.01 -30.45 18.11
C SER A 165 12.59 -30.53 17.57
N CYS A 166 12.14 -29.50 16.84
CA CYS A 166 10.82 -29.46 16.21
C CYS A 166 10.67 -30.51 15.10
N LYS A 167 11.72 -30.84 14.36
CA LYS A 167 11.70 -31.92 13.35
C LYS A 167 11.47 -33.27 14.02
N ARG A 168 12.25 -33.60 15.05
CA ARG A 168 12.16 -34.90 15.75
C ARG A 168 10.79 -35.12 16.40
N GLN A 169 10.20 -34.08 16.98
CA GLN A 169 8.87 -34.17 17.59
C GLN A 169 7.74 -34.35 16.56
N LYS A 170 7.86 -33.74 15.37
CA LYS A 170 6.81 -33.78 14.34
C LYS A 170 6.84 -35.03 13.46
N VAL A 171 8.01 -35.66 13.30
CA VAL A 171 8.16 -36.89 12.51
C VAL A 171 7.53 -38.10 13.21
N LYS A 172 7.51 -38.13 14.55
CA LYS A 172 7.00 -39.26 15.33
C LYS A 172 5.49 -39.52 15.16
N VAL A 173 4.74 -38.56 14.62
CA VAL A 173 3.26 -38.60 14.57
C VAL A 173 2.71 -39.09 13.22
N ASP A 174 3.55 -39.31 12.20
CA ASP A 174 3.13 -39.78 10.88
C ASP A 174 3.42 -41.29 10.62
N ILE A 175 3.77 -42.06 11.66
CA ILE A 175 3.89 -43.53 11.61
C ILE A 175 2.79 -44.14 12.49
N LEU A 176 1.57 -44.21 11.95
CA LEU A 176 0.48 -45.10 12.37
C LEU A 176 -0.49 -45.25 11.19
#